data_AF-A0A929L2E6-F1
#
_entry.id   AF-A0A929L2E6-F1
#
_cell.length_a   1.000
_cell.length_b   1.000
_cell.length_c   1.000
_cell.angle_alpha   90.00
_cell.angle_beta   90.00
_cell.angle_gamma   90.00
#
_symmetry.space_group_name_H-M   'P 1'
#
loop_
_entity.id
_entity.type
_entity.pdbx_description
1 polymer ?
#
loop_
_entity_poly.entity_id
_entity_poly.type
_entity_poly.pdbx_seq_one_letter_code
_entity_poly.pdbx_strand_id
1 'polypeptide(L)'
;MKRPYTTIQILSSLNGRIDDPFFGLDVTKLGSSYFGQYRSEANAHAWLYGTTTVKEFTHFHQPNLAGFENLPVPDGDFIAPKQAALYFVSLDPLGEIGWMSKFYERPGREKAQIIEVLTN
;
A
#
# COMPACT_ATOMS: atom_id res chain seq x y z
N MET A 1 18.62 3.88 -17.01
CA MET A 1 17.60 4.35 -16.03
C MET A 1 18.12 4.12 -14.62
N LYS A 2 17.89 5.07 -13.70
CA LYS A 2 18.08 4.83 -12.26
C LYS A 2 16.86 4.07 -11.76
N ARG A 3 17.06 2.88 -11.19
CA ARG A 3 15.99 2.08 -10.57
C ARG A 3 15.95 2.40 -9.08
N PRO A 4 14.76 2.40 -8.44
CA PRO A 4 14.68 2.52 -6.99
C PRO A 4 15.42 1.34 -6.34
N TYR A 5 16.07 1.60 -5.21
CA TYR A 5 16.58 0.54 -4.35
C TYR A 5 15.39 -0.07 -3.60
N THR A 6 15.22 -1.39 -3.70
CA THR A 6 14.06 -2.09 -3.16
C THR A 6 14.48 -3.10 -2.11
N THR A 7 13.86 -3.02 -0.94
CA THR A 7 14.00 -4.01 0.13
C THR A 7 12.68 -4.76 0.27
N ILE A 8 12.74 -6.08 0.35
CA ILE A 8 11.58 -6.93 0.67
C ILE A 8 11.68 -7.31 2.14
N GLN A 9 10.67 -6.96 2.92
CA GLN A 9 10.58 -7.30 4.33
C GLN A 9 9.40 -8.26 4.53
N ILE A 10 9.66 -9.44 5.09
CA ILE A 10 8.65 -10.46 5.35
C ILE A 10 8.73 -10.84 6.83
N LEU A 11 7.60 -10.80 7.52
CA LEU A 11 7.43 -11.42 8.82
C LEU A 11 6.64 -12.71 8.62
N SER A 12 7.17 -13.84 9.07
CA SER A 12 6.55 -15.15 8.89
C SER A 12 6.65 -16.00 10.13
N SER A 13 5.75 -16.98 10.24
CA SER A 13 5.86 -18.07 11.21
C SER A 13 6.97 -19.05 10.82
N LEU A 14 7.29 -19.98 11.72
CA LEU A 14 8.31 -21.02 11.47
C LEU A 14 7.94 -21.94 10.28
N ASN A 15 6.65 -22.16 10.03
CA ASN A 15 6.15 -22.91 8.87
C ASN A 15 5.93 -22.04 7.63
N GLY A 16 6.41 -20.79 7.62
CA GLY A 16 6.42 -19.92 6.45
C GLY A 16 5.10 -19.20 6.14
N ARG A 17 4.13 -19.19 7.06
CA ARG A 17 2.86 -18.47 6.88
C ARG A 17 3.03 -16.98 7.19
N ILE A 18 2.30 -16.16 6.44
CA ILE A 18 2.37 -14.67 6.51
C ILE A 18 1.00 -14.02 6.75
N ASP A 19 -0.04 -14.81 6.98
CA ASP A 19 -1.44 -14.40 7.15
C ASP A 19 -2.13 -15.06 8.37
N ASP A 20 -1.33 -15.68 9.25
CA ASP A 20 -1.84 -16.58 10.28
C ASP A 20 -2.18 -15.82 11.59
N PRO A 21 -3.21 -16.26 12.35
CA PRO A 21 -3.59 -15.64 13.63
C PRO A 21 -2.45 -15.49 14.64
N PHE A 22 -1.35 -16.25 14.50
CA PHE A 22 -0.19 -16.17 15.39
C PHE A 22 0.38 -14.75 15.54
N PHE A 23 0.21 -13.85 14.56
CA PHE A 23 0.64 -12.44 14.69
C PHE A 23 -0.08 -11.68 15.80
N GLY A 24 -1.25 -12.13 16.22
CA GLY A 24 -2.01 -11.55 17.33
C GLY A 24 -1.62 -12.09 18.69
N LEU A 25 -0.77 -13.12 18.77
CA LEU A 25 -0.39 -13.75 20.04
C LEU A 25 0.61 -12.88 20.82
N ASP A 26 0.50 -12.87 22.14
CA ASP A 26 1.41 -12.11 23.00
C ASP A 26 2.88 -12.50 22.81
N VAL A 27 3.15 -13.79 22.57
CA VAL A 27 4.49 -14.32 22.37
C VAL A 27 5.18 -13.80 21.10
N THR A 28 4.41 -13.28 20.12
CA THR A 28 4.96 -12.76 18.85
C THR A 28 5.12 -11.24 18.85
N LYS A 29 4.60 -10.55 19.87
CA LYS A 29 4.60 -9.07 19.95
C LYS A 29 5.98 -8.46 19.79
N LEU A 30 7.00 -9.03 20.44
CA LEU A 30 8.37 -8.49 20.35
C LEU A 30 8.90 -8.53 18.91
N GLY A 31 8.70 -9.65 18.19
CA GLY A 31 9.10 -9.78 16.79
C GLY A 31 8.33 -8.83 15.88
N SER A 32 7.01 -8.71 16.07
CA SER A 32 6.17 -7.76 15.35
C SER A 32 6.58 -6.29 15.59
N SER A 33 6.98 -5.95 16.81
CA SER A 33 7.51 -4.63 17.15
C SER A 33 8.81 -4.32 16.42
N TYR A 34 9.78 -5.25 16.39
CA TYR A 34 11.03 -5.06 15.64
C TYR A 34 10.77 -4.94 14.13
N PHE A 35 9.87 -5.75 13.58
CA PHE A 35 9.47 -5.65 12.18
C PHE A 35 8.89 -4.26 11.85
N GLY A 36 7.99 -3.76 12.72
CA GLY A 36 7.40 -2.43 12.59
C GLY A 36 8.40 -1.29 12.74
N GLN A 37 9.36 -1.41 13.67
CA GLN A 37 10.44 -0.44 13.89
C GLN A 37 11.35 -0.32 12.67
N TYR A 38 11.83 -1.45 12.14
CA TYR A 38 12.69 -1.46 10.95
C TYR A 38 12.05 -0.75 9.75
N ARG A 39 10.75 -0.94 9.53
CA ARG A 39 10.00 -0.24 8.48
C ARG A 39 10.05 1.29 8.64
N SER A 40 9.97 1.79 9.86
CA SER A 40 10.05 3.23 10.16
C SER A 40 11.49 3.75 10.00
N GLU A 41 12.50 2.98 10.42
CA GLU A 41 13.90 3.34 10.35
C GLU A 41 14.51 3.24 8.95
N ALA A 42 13.88 2.45 8.06
CA ALA A 42 14.33 2.26 6.69
C ALA A 42 14.31 3.56 5.84
N ASN A 43 13.67 4.64 6.33
CA ASN A 43 13.60 5.94 5.64
C ASN A 43 13.22 5.82 4.15
N ALA A 44 12.29 4.90 3.86
CA ALA A 44 11.88 4.62 2.50
C ALA A 44 11.06 5.79 1.94
N HIS A 45 11.28 6.12 0.66
CA HIS A 45 10.46 7.10 -0.06
C HIS A 45 9.06 6.56 -0.39
N ALA A 46 8.88 5.24 -0.37
CA ALA A 46 7.61 4.60 -0.67
C ALA A 46 7.45 3.26 0.05
N TRP A 47 6.20 2.91 0.36
CA TRP A 47 5.79 1.53 0.59
C TRP A 47 5.13 0.97 -0.65
N LEU A 48 5.23 -0.34 -0.89
CA LEU A 48 4.65 -1.00 -2.05
C LEU A 48 3.89 -2.24 -1.61
N TYR A 49 2.64 -2.36 -2.07
CA TYR A 49 1.77 -3.51 -1.81
C TYR A 49 1.01 -3.90 -3.08
N GLY A 50 0.70 -5.19 -3.22
CA GLY A 50 -0.13 -5.70 -4.31
C GLY A 50 -1.62 -5.69 -4.00
N THR A 51 -2.46 -5.79 -5.05
CA THR A 51 -3.93 -5.73 -4.98
C THR A 51 -4.53 -6.50 -3.82
N THR A 52 -4.12 -7.76 -3.61
CA THR A 52 -4.68 -8.62 -2.55
C THR A 52 -4.55 -7.98 -1.17
N THR A 53 -3.35 -7.53 -0.80
CA THR A 53 -3.11 -6.90 0.51
C THR A 53 -3.81 -5.55 0.61
N VAL A 54 -3.84 -4.77 -0.48
CA VAL A 54 -4.47 -3.44 -0.45
C VAL A 54 -5.99 -3.53 -0.34
N LYS A 55 -6.63 -4.53 -0.96
CA LYS A 55 -8.07 -4.81 -0.78
C LYS A 55 -8.42 -5.02 0.69
N GLU A 56 -7.59 -5.71 1.46
CA GLU A 56 -7.80 -5.81 2.92
C GLU A 56 -7.69 -4.45 3.63
N PHE A 57 -6.75 -3.61 3.20
CA PHE A 57 -6.53 -2.29 3.81
C PHE A 57 -7.65 -1.30 3.51
N THR A 58 -8.32 -1.45 2.37
CA THR A 58 -9.46 -0.63 1.96
C THR A 58 -10.80 -1.26 2.32
N HIS A 59 -10.82 -2.32 3.14
CA HIS A 59 -12.03 -3.04 3.53
C HIS A 59 -12.83 -3.57 2.34
N PHE A 60 -12.13 -3.96 1.28
CA PHE A 60 -12.67 -4.51 0.04
C PHE A 60 -13.64 -3.54 -0.68
N HIS A 61 -13.53 -2.24 -0.42
CA HIS A 61 -14.25 -1.26 -1.23
C HIS A 61 -13.84 -1.39 -2.70
N GLN A 62 -14.82 -1.21 -3.57
CA GLN A 62 -14.64 -1.16 -5.02
C GLN A 62 -14.66 0.29 -5.51
N PRO A 63 -14.01 0.61 -6.63
CA PRO A 63 -14.11 1.91 -7.25
C PRO A 63 -15.58 2.24 -7.59
N ASN A 64 -16.02 3.44 -7.22
CA ASN A 64 -17.32 3.97 -7.61
C ASN A 64 -17.13 4.98 -8.75
N LEU A 65 -17.44 4.54 -9.97
CA LEU A 65 -17.31 5.36 -11.19
C LEU A 65 -18.63 6.02 -11.62
N ALA A 66 -19.68 5.93 -10.79
CA ALA A 66 -20.98 6.50 -11.13
C ALA A 66 -20.88 8.01 -11.36
N GLY A 67 -21.32 8.47 -12.53
CA GLY A 67 -21.26 9.88 -12.95
C GLY A 67 -19.96 10.27 -13.67
N PHE A 68 -19.02 9.34 -13.86
CA PHE A 68 -17.76 9.55 -14.58
C PHE A 68 -17.72 8.84 -15.94
N GLU A 69 -18.79 8.14 -16.35
CA GLU A 69 -18.82 7.21 -17.48
C GLU A 69 -18.51 7.88 -18.83
N ASN A 70 -18.83 9.18 -18.96
CA ASN A 70 -18.64 9.95 -20.18
C ASN A 70 -17.57 11.03 -20.06
N LEU A 71 -16.79 11.05 -18.97
CA LEU A 71 -15.71 12.02 -18.84
C LEU A 71 -14.51 11.60 -19.69
N PRO A 72 -13.89 12.53 -20.43
CA PRO A 72 -12.67 12.24 -21.16
C PRO A 72 -11.55 11.92 -20.16
N VAL A 73 -10.92 10.76 -20.33
CA VAL A 73 -9.70 10.38 -19.60
C VAL A 73 -8.51 10.73 -20.51
N PRO A 74 -7.60 11.62 -20.08
CA PRO A 74 -6.41 11.94 -20.86
C PRO A 74 -5.54 10.70 -21.08
N ASP A 75 -4.86 10.63 -22.22
CA ASP A 75 -3.88 9.59 -22.48
C ASP A 75 -2.67 9.71 -21.54
N GLY A 76 -2.17 8.56 -21.08
CA GLY A 76 -0.95 8.44 -20.29
C GLY A 76 -1.16 8.59 -18.77
N ASP A 77 -0.05 8.76 -18.05
CA ASP A 77 -0.05 8.79 -16.58
C ASP A 77 -0.57 10.12 -16.04
N PHE A 78 -1.44 10.05 -15.03
CA PHE A 78 -1.87 11.23 -14.28
C PHE A 78 -0.86 11.57 -13.17
N ILE A 79 -0.20 12.73 -13.27
CA ILE A 79 0.74 13.23 -12.25
C ILE A 79 0.01 14.15 -11.27
N ALA A 80 -0.32 13.62 -10.09
CA ALA A 80 -0.90 14.40 -9.01
C ALA A 80 0.14 15.32 -8.32
N PRO A 81 -0.23 16.53 -7.85
CA PRO A 81 0.66 17.38 -7.07
C PRO A 81 1.16 16.68 -5.80
N LYS A 82 2.45 16.81 -5.50
CA LYS A 82 3.06 16.24 -4.28
C LYS A 82 2.51 16.93 -3.03
N GLN A 83 1.91 16.16 -2.14
CA GLN A 83 1.26 16.61 -0.90
C GLN A 83 1.67 15.79 0.34
N ALA A 84 2.53 14.79 0.17
CA ALA A 84 3.16 14.03 1.25
C ALA A 84 4.63 13.73 0.91
N ALA A 85 5.46 13.49 1.94
CA ALA A 85 6.86 13.10 1.74
C ALA A 85 6.99 11.63 1.33
N LEU A 86 6.16 10.77 1.93
CA LEU A 86 6.06 9.34 1.68
C LEU A 86 4.99 9.01 0.62
N TYR A 87 5.28 7.99 -0.20
CA TYR A 87 4.31 7.41 -1.12
C TYR A 87 3.82 6.02 -0.68
N PHE A 88 2.57 5.70 -1.01
CA PHE A 88 2.01 4.35 -0.97
C PHE A 88 1.78 3.89 -2.40
N VAL A 89 2.58 2.96 -2.89
CA VAL A 89 2.46 2.38 -4.22
C VAL A 89 1.56 1.16 -4.14
N SER A 90 0.41 1.25 -4.79
CA SER A 90 -0.55 0.18 -4.94
C SER A 90 -0.40 -0.43 -6.32
N LEU A 91 0.03 -1.69 -6.39
CA LEU A 91 0.04 -2.42 -7.65
C LEU A 91 -1.35 -3.01 -7.87
N ASP A 92 -2.11 -2.38 -8.76
CA ASP A 92 -3.49 -2.77 -9.08
C ASP A 92 -3.75 -2.80 -10.58
N PRO A 93 -3.20 -3.80 -11.29
CA PRO A 93 -3.31 -3.91 -12.74
C PRO A 93 -4.72 -3.70 -13.29
N LEU A 94 -5.74 -4.19 -12.57
CA LEU A 94 -7.13 -4.21 -13.01
C LEU A 94 -7.98 -3.05 -12.47
N GLY A 95 -7.41 -2.14 -11.66
CA GLY A 95 -8.12 -1.01 -11.07
C GLY A 95 -9.31 -1.43 -10.20
N GLU A 96 -9.13 -2.43 -9.35
CA GLU A 96 -10.17 -3.01 -8.50
C GLU A 96 -10.24 -2.36 -7.10
N ILE A 97 -9.31 -1.50 -6.72
CA ILE A 97 -9.23 -0.92 -5.38
C ILE A 97 -10.07 0.35 -5.26
N GLY A 98 -11.05 0.33 -4.35
CA GLY A 98 -11.86 1.49 -4.00
C GLY A 98 -11.21 2.41 -2.98
N TRP A 99 -10.32 3.30 -3.43
CA TRP A 99 -9.76 4.34 -2.57
C TRP A 99 -10.79 5.41 -2.20
N MET A 100 -10.91 5.72 -0.91
CA MET A 100 -11.80 6.78 -0.40
C MET A 100 -11.09 8.13 -0.23
N SER A 101 -9.77 8.16 -0.42
CA SER A 101 -8.91 9.34 -0.28
C SER A 101 -7.69 9.17 -1.18
N LYS A 102 -7.07 10.30 -1.58
CA LYS A 102 -5.77 10.33 -2.26
C LYS A 102 -4.58 10.05 -1.32
N PHE A 103 -4.85 9.88 -0.03
CA PHE A 103 -3.87 9.54 0.99
C PHE A 103 -4.23 8.21 1.67
N TYR A 104 -3.20 7.44 1.99
CA TYR A 104 -3.29 6.34 2.93
C TYR A 104 -2.90 6.82 4.32
N GLU A 105 -3.80 6.67 5.28
CA GLU A 105 -3.63 7.11 6.67
C GLU A 105 -4.00 5.97 7.62
N ARG A 106 -3.13 5.73 8.60
CA ARG A 106 -3.41 4.85 9.74
C ARG A 106 -2.88 5.48 11.03
N PRO A 107 -3.56 5.27 12.16
CA PRO A 107 -3.07 5.75 13.46
C PRO A 107 -1.61 5.32 13.69
N GLY A 108 -0.76 6.27 14.10
CA GLY A 108 0.66 6.02 14.37
C GLY A 108 1.54 5.81 13.13
N ARG A 109 1.05 6.12 11.92
CA ARG A 109 1.84 6.08 10.68
C ARG A 109 1.87 7.44 10.01
N GLU A 110 2.97 7.72 9.32
CA GLU A 110 3.06 8.88 8.44
C GLU A 110 2.02 8.76 7.32
N LYS A 111 1.37 9.90 7.02
CA LYS A 111 0.45 10.02 5.88
C LYS A 111 1.21 9.78 4.59
N ALA A 112 0.75 8.84 3.77
CA ALA A 112 1.36 8.52 2.50
C ALA A 112 0.45 8.96 1.34
N GLN A 113 1.00 9.60 0.32
CA GLN A 113 0.28 9.90 -0.91
C GLN A 113 0.22 8.64 -1.79
N ILE A 114 -0.97 8.30 -2.28
CA ILE A 114 -1.16 7.08 -3.07
C ILE A 114 -0.64 7.28 -4.49
N ILE A 115 0.06 6.26 -5.00
CA ILE A 115 0.36 6.04 -6.41
C ILE A 115 -0.34 4.74 -6.80
N GLU A 116 -1.32 4.84 -7.69
CA GLU A 116 -1.99 3.68 -8.26
C GLU A 116 -1.27 3.24 -9.53
N VAL A 117 -0.86 1.97 -9.59
CA VAL A 117 -0.21 1.39 -10.76
C VAL A 117 -1.19 0.46 -11.44
N LEU A 118 -1.75 0.93 -12.55
CA LEU A 118 -2.66 0.18 -13.42
C LEU A 118 -1.88 -0.40 -14.60
N THR A 119 -2.43 -1.43 -15.26
CA THR A 119 -1.92 -1.91 -16.55
C THR A 119 -3.08 -2.20 -17.49
N ASN A 120 -2.82 -2.12 -18.80
CA ASN A 120 -3.79 -2.51 -19.83
C ASN A 120 -3.76 -4.00 -20.11
#